data_AF-A0A534U4L9-F1
#
_entry.id   AF-A0A534U4L9-F1
#
_cell.length_a   1.000
_cell.length_b   1.000
_cell.length_c   1.000
_cell.angle_alpha   90.00
_cell.angle_beta   90.00
_cell.angle_gamma   90.00
#
_symmetry.space_group_name_H-M   'P 1'
#
loop_
_entity.id
_entity.type
_entity.pdbx_description
1 polymer ?
#
loop_
_entity_poly.entity_id
_entity_poly.type
_entity_poly.pdbx_seq_one_letter_code
_entity_poly.pdbx_strand_id
1 'polypeptide(L)'
;MPPDKNTAKCEDTVARNLGKLAACIRKCHIKQADLALKQKPFDEEGCETGSDKSCRGKYDAASTALEAKSICPPCLDETARGDLADQVTNAIESTEQGDIYCAGSSAFGGDDSGFVPPDTDTGKCEDAVAKAVATFAGCVGKCEIKQANVEFKQKPFDKAACESGAKSCRTKYDASSGKLDEKGTCPACLDAAARGSVADASRDFLEQHQAQIYCAGTVPLE
;
A
#
# COMPACT_ATOMS: atom_id res chain seq x y z
N MET A 1 7.07 -17.72 10.60
CA MET A 1 7.66 -17.19 11.86
C MET A 1 9.17 -17.03 11.73
N PRO A 2 9.73 -15.82 11.96
CA PRO A 2 11.18 -15.57 11.88
C PRO A 2 11.99 -16.52 12.78
N PRO A 3 13.16 -17.03 12.34
CA PRO A 3 13.97 -17.96 13.13
C PRO A 3 14.76 -17.29 14.26
N ASP A 4 15.13 -16.02 14.11
CA ASP A 4 15.88 -15.26 15.11
C ASP A 4 15.59 -13.75 15.07
N LYS A 5 16.17 -13.01 16.02
CA LYS A 5 15.93 -11.56 16.18
C LYS A 5 16.46 -10.70 15.04
N ASN A 6 17.58 -11.09 14.42
CA ASN A 6 18.16 -10.36 13.31
C ASN A 6 17.28 -10.54 12.06
N THR A 7 16.87 -11.76 11.78
CA THR A 7 15.92 -12.06 10.69
C THR A 7 14.60 -11.33 10.90
N ALA A 8 13.98 -11.45 12.09
CA ALA A 8 12.74 -10.73 12.41
C ALA A 8 12.88 -9.22 12.18
N LYS A 9 14.02 -8.64 12.57
CA LYS A 9 14.30 -7.22 12.38
C LYS A 9 14.46 -6.87 10.90
N CYS A 10 15.08 -7.72 10.08
CA CYS A 10 15.15 -7.52 8.64
C CYS A 10 13.75 -7.58 8.02
N GLU A 11 13.04 -8.69 8.18
CA GLU A 11 11.72 -8.96 7.57
C GLU A 11 10.73 -7.83 7.93
N ASP A 12 10.68 -7.43 9.20
CA ASP A 12 9.85 -6.30 9.63
C ASP A 12 10.28 -4.95 9.02
N THR A 13 11.58 -4.75 8.78
CA THR A 13 12.09 -3.52 8.16
C THR A 13 11.74 -3.48 6.68
N VAL A 14 11.81 -4.61 5.98
CA VAL A 14 11.33 -4.75 4.60
C VAL A 14 9.83 -4.43 4.53
N ALA A 15 8.99 -5.06 5.36
CA ALA A 15 7.56 -4.77 5.42
C ALA A 15 7.25 -3.27 5.62
N ARG A 16 7.97 -2.62 6.54
CA ARG A 16 7.82 -1.18 6.80
C ARG A 16 8.28 -0.30 5.65
N ASN A 17 9.33 -0.69 4.94
CA ASN A 17 9.83 0.07 3.79
C ASN A 17 8.89 -0.05 2.61
N LEU A 18 8.36 -1.25 2.31
CA LEU A 18 7.33 -1.47 1.29
C LEU A 18 6.05 -0.68 1.61
N GLY A 19 5.60 -0.66 2.87
CA GLY A 19 4.45 0.16 3.27
C GLY A 19 4.69 1.67 3.08
N LYS A 20 5.93 2.15 3.21
CA LYS A 20 6.27 3.56 2.92
C LYS A 20 6.34 3.83 1.41
N LEU A 21 6.83 2.87 0.62
CA LEU A 21 6.84 2.93 -0.84
C LEU A 21 5.39 3.08 -1.34
N ALA A 22 4.51 2.14 -0.97
CA ALA A 22 3.09 2.19 -1.34
C ALA A 22 2.40 3.51 -0.96
N ALA A 23 2.68 4.04 0.24
CA ALA A 23 2.12 5.33 0.68
C ALA A 23 2.73 6.54 -0.03
N CYS A 24 3.91 6.41 -0.63
CA CYS A 24 4.54 7.44 -1.44
C CYS A 24 3.94 7.46 -2.85
N ILE A 25 3.81 6.29 -3.49
CA ILE A 25 3.22 6.09 -4.83
C ILE A 25 1.80 6.66 -4.88
N ARG A 26 0.94 6.26 -3.93
CA ARG A 26 -0.42 6.84 -3.82
C ARG A 26 -0.43 8.38 -3.71
N LYS A 27 0.61 9.01 -3.16
CA LYS A 27 0.71 10.48 -3.12
C LYS A 27 1.14 11.08 -4.46
N CYS A 28 1.93 10.37 -5.24
CA CYS A 28 2.24 10.73 -6.63
C CYS A 28 0.95 10.68 -7.45
N HIS A 29 0.17 9.61 -7.36
CA HIS A 29 -1.12 9.47 -8.04
C HIS A 29 -2.13 10.57 -7.64
N ILE A 30 -2.26 10.84 -6.33
CA ILE A 30 -3.08 11.97 -5.84
C ILE A 30 -2.63 13.28 -6.49
N LYS A 31 -1.33 13.54 -6.52
CA LYS A 31 -0.78 14.78 -7.06
C LYS A 31 -0.94 14.85 -8.58
N GLN A 32 -0.84 13.73 -9.28
CA GLN A 32 -1.11 13.61 -10.70
C GLN A 32 -2.55 13.99 -10.99
N ALA A 33 -3.52 13.35 -10.34
CA ALA A 33 -4.95 13.67 -10.47
C ALA A 33 -5.23 15.15 -10.17
N ASP A 34 -4.68 15.66 -9.08
CA ASP A 34 -4.83 17.04 -8.65
C ASP A 34 -4.27 18.06 -9.65
N LEU A 35 -3.12 17.79 -10.25
CA LEU A 35 -2.46 18.69 -11.19
C LEU A 35 -3.06 18.57 -12.59
N ALA A 36 -3.41 17.36 -13.02
CA ALA A 36 -4.09 17.11 -14.30
C ALA A 36 -5.46 17.80 -14.34
N LEU A 37 -6.27 17.71 -13.27
CA LEU A 37 -7.53 18.45 -13.14
C LEU A 37 -7.31 19.98 -13.23
N LYS A 38 -6.19 20.47 -12.71
CA LYS A 38 -5.80 21.90 -12.78
C LYS A 38 -5.09 22.27 -14.09
N GLN A 39 -4.99 21.35 -15.05
CA GLN A 39 -4.26 21.49 -16.32
C GLN A 39 -2.80 21.92 -16.12
N LYS A 40 -2.16 21.40 -15.07
CA LYS A 40 -0.75 21.65 -14.74
C LYS A 40 0.08 20.41 -15.05
N PRO A 41 1.29 20.58 -15.61
CA PRO A 41 2.19 19.46 -15.85
C PRO A 41 2.63 18.86 -14.52
N PHE A 42 2.76 17.55 -14.50
CA PHE A 42 3.36 16.78 -13.41
C PHE A 42 4.16 15.63 -14.01
N ASP A 43 5.37 15.45 -13.52
CA ASP A 43 6.21 14.30 -13.83
C ASP A 43 5.92 13.23 -12.78
N GLU A 44 4.95 12.38 -13.12
CA GLU A 44 4.47 11.28 -12.31
C GLU A 44 5.59 10.23 -12.16
N GLU A 45 6.12 9.75 -13.27
CA GLU A 45 7.28 8.85 -13.33
C GLU A 45 8.48 9.35 -12.50
N GLY A 46 8.81 10.64 -12.59
CA GLY A 46 9.87 11.23 -11.77
C GLY A 46 9.57 11.20 -10.25
N CYS A 47 8.30 11.16 -9.87
CA CYS A 47 7.83 10.99 -8.50
C CYS A 47 7.91 9.52 -8.05
N GLU A 48 7.51 8.58 -8.91
CA GLU A 48 7.50 7.12 -8.71
C GLU A 48 8.92 6.51 -8.72
N THR A 49 9.57 6.59 -9.88
CA THR A 49 10.75 5.81 -10.30
C THR A 49 11.99 6.67 -10.58
N GLY A 50 11.89 7.99 -10.45
CA GLY A 50 12.99 8.94 -10.68
C GLY A 50 14.19 8.84 -9.71
N SER A 51 14.91 9.95 -9.50
CA SER A 51 16.16 9.99 -8.71
C SER A 51 15.98 9.70 -7.21
N ASP A 52 17.02 9.90 -6.39
CA ASP A 52 17.04 9.80 -4.91
C ASP A 52 15.82 10.37 -4.14
N LYS A 53 15.05 11.28 -4.75
CA LYS A 53 13.84 11.87 -4.15
C LYS A 53 12.54 11.16 -4.53
N SER A 54 12.55 10.28 -5.52
CA SER A 54 11.40 9.46 -5.93
C SER A 54 11.01 8.47 -4.83
N CYS A 55 9.86 7.84 -5.00
CA CYS A 55 9.38 6.80 -4.09
C CYS A 55 10.30 5.58 -4.13
N ARG A 56 10.69 5.12 -5.33
CA ARG A 56 11.66 4.05 -5.52
C ARG A 56 13.05 4.42 -5.01
N GLY A 57 13.56 5.60 -5.32
CA GLY A 57 14.89 6.04 -4.86
C GLY A 57 15.01 6.08 -3.33
N LYS A 58 13.95 6.50 -2.64
CA LYS A 58 13.89 6.44 -1.16
C LYS A 58 13.83 5.01 -0.63
N TYR A 59 13.10 4.12 -1.30
CA TYR A 59 13.04 2.70 -0.95
C TYR A 59 14.42 2.06 -1.12
N ASP A 60 15.07 2.25 -2.25
CA ASP A 60 16.38 1.68 -2.57
C ASP A 60 17.43 2.16 -1.57
N ALA A 61 17.46 3.45 -1.24
CA ALA A 61 18.35 3.97 -0.20
C ALA A 61 18.12 3.30 1.17
N ALA A 62 16.86 3.06 1.54
CA ALA A 62 16.53 2.34 2.77
C ALA A 62 16.88 0.85 2.69
N SER A 63 16.79 0.24 1.51
CA SER A 63 17.18 -1.14 1.23
C SER A 63 18.69 -1.31 1.33
N THR A 64 19.50 -0.42 0.73
CA THR A 64 20.96 -0.41 0.86
C THR A 64 21.40 -0.24 2.32
N ALA A 65 20.73 0.65 3.06
CA ALA A 65 21.02 0.84 4.49
C ALA A 65 20.63 -0.38 5.36
N LEU A 66 19.70 -1.21 4.90
CA LEU A 66 19.36 -2.49 5.53
C LEU A 66 20.40 -3.56 5.17
N GLU A 67 20.85 -3.61 3.91
CA GLU A 67 21.87 -4.55 3.44
C GLU A 67 23.19 -4.39 4.18
N ALA A 68 23.61 -3.15 4.42
CA ALA A 68 24.83 -2.82 5.18
C ALA A 68 24.84 -3.37 6.63
N LYS A 69 23.71 -3.86 7.14
CA LYS A 69 23.61 -4.49 8.47
C LYS A 69 23.87 -5.99 8.43
N SER A 70 23.81 -6.62 7.25
CA SER A 70 24.02 -8.07 7.05
C SER A 70 23.18 -8.94 8.02
N ILE A 71 21.93 -8.52 8.24
CA ILE A 71 20.96 -9.22 9.11
C ILE A 71 19.84 -9.91 8.32
N CYS A 72 19.80 -9.72 7.01
CA CYS A 72 18.74 -10.24 6.17
C CYS A 72 18.99 -11.69 5.77
N PRO A 73 17.95 -12.53 5.75
CA PRO A 73 18.05 -13.90 5.26
C PRO A 73 18.24 -13.91 3.73
N PRO A 74 18.75 -15.01 3.14
CA PRO A 74 18.93 -15.10 1.68
C PRO A 74 17.66 -14.89 0.86
N CYS A 75 16.48 -15.19 1.42
CA CYS A 75 15.20 -14.97 0.76
C CYS A 75 14.76 -13.49 0.72
N LEU A 76 15.51 -12.59 1.36
CA LEU A 76 15.36 -11.13 1.30
C LEU A 76 16.68 -10.46 0.93
N ASP A 77 17.40 -11.04 -0.03
CA ASP A 77 18.56 -10.39 -0.62
C ASP A 77 18.18 -9.07 -1.33
N GLU A 78 19.16 -8.39 -1.92
CA GLU A 78 18.92 -7.15 -2.67
C GLU A 78 17.89 -7.33 -3.80
N THR A 79 18.01 -8.42 -4.56
CA THR A 79 17.14 -8.73 -5.70
C THR A 79 15.71 -8.97 -5.23
N ALA A 80 15.50 -9.85 -4.25
CA ALA A 80 14.17 -10.18 -3.74
C ALA A 80 13.45 -8.96 -3.17
N ARG A 81 14.18 -8.04 -2.51
CA ARG A 81 13.62 -6.78 -2.04
C ARG A 81 13.30 -5.82 -3.19
N GLY A 82 14.07 -5.82 -4.26
CA GLY A 82 13.76 -5.08 -5.49
C GLY A 82 12.48 -5.60 -6.14
N ASP A 83 12.37 -6.92 -6.31
CA ASP A 83 11.19 -7.56 -6.91
C ASP A 83 9.92 -7.31 -6.09
N LEU A 84 10.01 -7.31 -4.75
CA LEU A 84 8.91 -6.94 -3.87
C LEU A 84 8.48 -5.47 -4.05
N ALA A 85 9.43 -4.57 -4.27
CA ALA A 85 9.11 -3.17 -4.54
C ALA A 85 8.39 -3.03 -5.89
N ASP A 86 8.86 -3.72 -6.93
CA ASP A 86 8.23 -3.73 -8.24
C ASP A 86 6.81 -4.30 -8.17
N GLN A 87 6.59 -5.39 -7.42
CA GLN A 87 5.26 -5.96 -7.19
C GLN A 87 4.31 -4.97 -6.50
N VAL A 88 4.79 -4.23 -5.49
CA VAL A 88 4.01 -3.19 -4.81
C VAL A 88 3.66 -2.04 -5.75
N THR A 89 4.63 -1.56 -6.52
CA THR A 89 4.45 -0.48 -7.50
C THR A 89 3.40 -0.87 -8.54
N ASN A 90 3.61 -2.01 -9.20
CA ASN A 90 2.71 -2.52 -10.24
C ASN A 90 1.28 -2.72 -9.73
N ALA A 91 1.09 -3.23 -8.51
CA ALA A 91 -0.25 -3.42 -7.96
C ALA A 91 -1.03 -2.11 -7.79
N ILE A 92 -0.32 -1.02 -7.45
CA ILE A 92 -0.91 0.28 -7.22
C ILE A 92 -1.16 1.01 -8.56
N GLU A 93 -0.20 1.00 -9.48
CA GLU A 93 -0.28 1.68 -10.78
C GLU A 93 -1.28 1.01 -11.73
N SER A 94 -1.20 -0.32 -11.89
CA SER A 94 -1.95 -1.02 -12.93
C SER A 94 -3.42 -1.28 -12.61
N THR A 95 -3.77 -1.32 -11.31
CA THR A 95 -5.10 -1.74 -10.85
C THR A 95 -5.69 -0.72 -9.88
N GLU A 96 -5.01 -0.45 -8.76
CA GLU A 96 -5.57 0.42 -7.71
C GLU A 96 -5.83 1.85 -8.18
N GLN A 97 -4.93 2.42 -8.99
CA GLN A 97 -5.06 3.78 -9.51
C GLN A 97 -6.34 3.92 -10.34
N GLY A 98 -6.60 2.99 -11.27
CA GLY A 98 -7.79 2.96 -12.11
C GLY A 98 -9.08 2.65 -11.36
N ASP A 99 -9.02 1.82 -10.31
CA ASP A 99 -10.18 1.55 -9.45
C ASP A 99 -10.56 2.78 -8.61
N ILE A 100 -9.59 3.61 -8.24
CA ILE A 100 -9.82 4.84 -7.46
C ILE A 100 -10.19 6.01 -8.36
N TYR A 101 -9.36 6.31 -9.36
CA TYR A 101 -9.56 7.42 -10.31
C TYR A 101 -10.33 6.92 -11.53
N CYS A 102 -11.52 6.41 -11.26
CA CYS A 102 -12.37 5.75 -12.24
C CYS A 102 -13.33 6.72 -12.96
N ALA A 103 -13.43 7.96 -12.49
CA ALA A 103 -14.32 8.97 -13.07
C ALA A 103 -13.59 9.91 -14.04
N GLY A 104 -14.33 10.40 -15.03
CA GLY A 104 -13.81 11.32 -16.04
C GLY A 104 -13.69 10.64 -17.41
N SER A 105 -13.10 11.36 -18.35
CA SER A 105 -12.96 10.91 -19.75
C SER A 105 -11.56 11.09 -20.33
N SER A 106 -10.70 11.82 -19.62
CA SER A 106 -9.31 12.05 -20.04
C SER A 106 -8.44 11.06 -19.28
N ALA A 107 -7.84 10.10 -19.96
CA ALA A 107 -6.90 9.17 -19.32
C ALA A 107 -5.66 9.93 -18.82
N PHE A 108 -5.01 9.43 -17.77
CA PHE A 108 -3.73 9.98 -17.30
C PHE A 108 -2.61 9.85 -18.36
N GLY A 109 -2.66 8.79 -19.18
CA GLY A 109 -1.70 8.52 -20.25
C GLY A 109 -0.54 7.65 -19.79
N GLY A 110 0.31 7.19 -20.70
CA GLY A 110 1.41 6.27 -20.35
C GLY A 110 0.90 4.87 -19.98
N ASP A 111 1.48 4.30 -18.94
CA ASP A 111 1.14 3.03 -18.28
C ASP A 111 0.22 3.20 -17.05
N ASP A 112 -0.07 4.44 -16.66
CA ASP A 112 -1.05 4.79 -15.63
C ASP A 112 -2.47 4.37 -16.00
N SER A 113 -3.19 3.83 -15.00
CA SER A 113 -4.58 3.43 -15.14
C SER A 113 -5.55 4.47 -14.57
N GLY A 114 -6.70 4.64 -15.23
CA GLY A 114 -7.73 5.57 -14.78
C GLY A 114 -7.72 6.92 -15.49
N PHE A 115 -8.42 7.87 -14.90
CA PHE A 115 -8.86 9.09 -15.56
C PHE A 115 -8.67 10.31 -14.65
N VAL A 116 -8.40 11.44 -15.31
CA VAL A 116 -8.43 12.74 -14.66
C VAL A 116 -9.86 12.99 -14.13
N PRO A 117 -10.01 13.32 -12.84
CA PRO A 117 -11.31 13.60 -12.26
C PRO A 117 -12.06 14.67 -13.09
N PRO A 118 -13.38 14.54 -13.31
CA PRO A 118 -14.14 15.48 -14.13
C PRO A 118 -14.32 16.85 -13.46
N ASP A 119 -14.26 16.90 -12.13
CA ASP A 119 -14.45 18.10 -11.33
C ASP A 119 -13.77 17.97 -9.95
N THR A 120 -13.79 19.08 -9.20
CA THR A 120 -13.12 19.17 -7.90
C THR A 120 -13.77 18.32 -6.80
N ASP A 121 -15.07 18.11 -6.84
CA ASP A 121 -15.76 17.35 -5.78
C ASP A 121 -15.61 15.85 -5.98
N THR A 122 -15.64 15.40 -7.24
CA THR A 122 -15.26 14.04 -7.63
C THR A 122 -13.81 13.76 -7.21
N GLY A 123 -12.87 14.62 -7.62
CA GLY A 123 -11.45 14.45 -7.27
C GLY A 123 -11.18 14.44 -5.77
N LYS A 124 -11.91 15.24 -4.96
CA LYS A 124 -11.81 15.18 -3.49
C LYS A 124 -12.29 13.86 -2.91
N CYS A 125 -13.32 13.22 -3.50
CA CYS A 125 -13.75 11.90 -3.04
C CYS A 125 -12.67 10.85 -3.38
N GLU A 126 -12.22 10.79 -4.63
CA GLU A 126 -11.21 9.83 -5.10
C GLU A 126 -9.93 9.93 -4.25
N ASP A 127 -9.45 11.15 -4.01
CA ASP A 127 -8.36 11.44 -3.08
C ASP A 127 -8.58 10.92 -1.66
N ALA A 128 -9.81 11.06 -1.15
CA ALA A 128 -10.15 10.61 0.19
C ALA A 128 -10.20 9.09 0.26
N VAL A 129 -10.64 8.42 -0.81
CA VAL A 129 -10.57 6.96 -0.95
C VAL A 129 -9.12 6.50 -0.97
N ALA A 130 -8.25 7.09 -1.81
CA ALA A 130 -6.81 6.78 -1.84
C ALA A 130 -6.15 6.91 -0.46
N LYS A 131 -6.46 8.00 0.27
CA LYS A 131 -5.94 8.22 1.64
C LYS A 131 -6.49 7.19 2.64
N ALA A 132 -7.76 6.80 2.52
CA ALA A 132 -8.39 5.81 3.38
C ALA A 132 -7.78 4.42 3.13
N VAL A 133 -7.60 4.02 1.87
CA VAL A 133 -6.94 2.76 1.48
C VAL A 133 -5.48 2.73 1.95
N ALA A 134 -4.73 3.83 1.79
CA ALA A 134 -3.37 3.92 2.31
C ALA A 134 -3.28 3.71 3.83
N THR A 135 -4.23 4.30 4.57
CA THR A 135 -4.31 4.16 6.02
C THR A 135 -4.71 2.73 6.41
N PHE A 136 -5.62 2.12 5.65
CA PHE A 136 -6.06 0.74 5.85
C PHE A 136 -4.94 -0.26 5.60
N ALA A 137 -4.28 -0.21 4.44
CA ALA A 137 -3.13 -1.05 4.10
C ALA A 137 -2.00 -0.92 5.14
N GLY A 138 -1.69 0.32 5.57
CA GLY A 138 -0.71 0.56 6.63
C GLY A 138 -1.14 0.06 8.02
N CYS A 139 -2.43 -0.14 8.26
CA CYS A 139 -2.96 -0.78 9.46
C CYS A 139 -2.86 -2.30 9.37
N VAL A 140 -3.26 -2.90 8.25
CA VAL A 140 -3.17 -4.34 7.99
C VAL A 140 -1.72 -4.81 8.05
N GLY A 141 -0.79 -4.13 7.39
CA GLY A 141 0.64 -4.46 7.49
C GLY A 141 1.19 -4.37 8.92
N LYS A 142 0.62 -3.54 9.80
CA LYS A 142 0.97 -3.55 11.24
C LYS A 142 0.39 -4.76 11.97
N CYS A 143 -0.77 -5.27 11.57
CA CYS A 143 -1.32 -6.51 12.08
C CYS A 143 -0.41 -7.69 11.70
N GLU A 144 0.03 -7.79 10.45
CA GLU A 144 0.96 -8.83 9.97
C GLU A 144 2.32 -8.78 10.69
N ILE A 145 2.92 -7.59 10.81
CA ILE A 145 4.15 -7.39 11.59
C ILE A 145 3.94 -7.82 13.04
N LYS A 146 2.79 -7.49 13.63
CA LYS A 146 2.49 -7.84 15.01
C LYS A 146 2.29 -9.34 15.17
N GLN A 147 1.62 -10.01 14.25
CA GLN A 147 1.50 -11.47 14.22
C GLN A 147 2.88 -12.11 14.25
N ALA A 148 3.74 -11.80 13.27
CA ALA A 148 5.09 -12.34 13.20
C ALA A 148 5.90 -12.11 14.49
N ASN A 149 5.80 -10.91 15.07
CA ASN A 149 6.52 -10.55 16.30
C ASN A 149 5.98 -11.24 17.57
N VAL A 150 4.68 -11.49 17.64
CA VAL A 150 4.03 -12.09 18.80
C VAL A 150 4.20 -13.61 18.76
N GLU A 151 4.07 -14.22 17.59
CA GLU A 151 4.36 -15.64 17.38
C GLU A 151 5.84 -15.97 17.54
N PHE A 152 6.76 -15.11 17.09
CA PHE A 152 8.19 -15.24 17.40
C PHE A 152 8.46 -15.32 18.91
N LYS A 153 7.60 -14.70 19.73
CA LYS A 153 7.65 -14.75 21.20
C LYS A 153 6.79 -15.86 21.79
N GLN A 154 6.29 -16.77 20.96
CA GLN A 154 5.42 -17.90 21.32
C GLN A 154 4.16 -17.46 22.07
N LYS A 155 3.58 -16.33 21.64
CA LYS A 155 2.35 -15.79 22.21
C LYS A 155 1.23 -15.88 21.18
N PRO A 156 -0.03 -16.04 21.62
CA PRO A 156 -1.16 -16.01 20.72
C PRO A 156 -1.41 -14.59 20.21
N PHE A 157 -1.80 -14.48 18.94
CA PHE A 157 -2.28 -13.26 18.33
C PHE A 157 -3.46 -13.59 17.42
N ASP A 158 -4.50 -12.78 17.47
CA ASP A 158 -5.65 -12.93 16.58
C ASP A 158 -5.52 -11.91 15.44
N LYS A 159 -4.90 -12.34 14.33
CA LYS A 159 -4.72 -11.53 13.11
C LYS A 159 -6.09 -11.10 12.56
N ALA A 160 -7.03 -12.05 12.48
CA ALA A 160 -8.37 -11.79 11.98
C ALA A 160 -9.10 -10.70 12.78
N ALA A 161 -9.04 -10.73 14.12
CA ALA A 161 -9.62 -9.67 14.95
C ALA A 161 -8.91 -8.32 14.80
N CYS A 162 -7.59 -8.31 14.53
CA CYS A 162 -6.84 -7.09 14.24
C CYS A 162 -7.29 -6.45 12.92
N GLU A 163 -7.58 -7.26 11.92
CA GLU A 163 -7.88 -6.81 10.56
C GLU A 163 -9.37 -6.56 10.30
N SER A 164 -10.27 -7.40 10.87
CA SER A 164 -11.72 -7.35 10.63
C SER A 164 -12.63 -7.34 11.88
N GLY A 165 -12.09 -7.45 13.11
CA GLY A 165 -12.86 -7.33 14.36
C GLY A 165 -13.44 -5.93 14.67
N ALA A 166 -14.15 -5.76 15.80
CA ALA A 166 -14.89 -4.52 16.11
C ALA A 166 -14.05 -3.22 16.31
N LYS A 167 -12.72 -3.34 16.52
CA LYS A 167 -11.78 -2.20 16.64
C LYS A 167 -10.65 -2.28 15.60
N SER A 168 -10.92 -3.01 14.53
CA SER A 168 -9.95 -3.42 13.53
C SER A 168 -9.57 -2.34 12.54
N CYS A 169 -8.65 -2.69 11.65
CA CYS A 169 -8.34 -1.91 10.45
C CYS A 169 -9.58 -1.71 9.57
N ARG A 170 -10.35 -2.77 9.31
CA ARG A 170 -11.55 -2.70 8.46
C ARG A 170 -12.61 -1.80 9.07
N THR A 171 -12.92 -1.93 10.36
CA THR A 171 -13.91 -1.03 11.01
C THR A 171 -13.50 0.44 10.93
N LYS A 172 -12.21 0.76 11.07
CA LYS A 172 -11.72 2.14 10.91
C LYS A 172 -11.80 2.63 9.46
N TYR A 173 -11.52 1.75 8.51
CA TYR A 173 -11.68 2.03 7.10
C TYR A 173 -13.16 2.30 6.77
N ASP A 174 -14.07 1.40 7.14
CA ASP A 174 -15.50 1.52 6.88
C ASP A 174 -16.08 2.80 7.51
N ALA A 175 -15.67 3.16 8.73
CA ALA A 175 -16.07 4.40 9.36
C ALA A 175 -15.54 5.66 8.65
N SER A 176 -14.38 5.57 8.01
CA SER A 176 -13.81 6.68 7.21
C SER A 176 -14.48 6.76 5.84
N SER A 177 -14.75 5.60 5.25
CA SER A 177 -15.45 5.43 3.97
C SER A 177 -16.89 5.93 4.09
N GLY A 178 -17.63 5.56 5.14
CA GLY A 178 -19.02 6.01 5.35
C GLY A 178 -19.20 7.54 5.40
N LYS A 179 -18.18 8.29 5.84
CA LYS A 179 -18.18 9.77 5.80
C LYS A 179 -18.18 10.34 4.39
N LEU A 180 -17.81 9.55 3.39
CA LEU A 180 -17.87 9.95 1.99
C LEU A 180 -19.29 9.79 1.43
N ASP A 181 -20.05 8.80 1.90
CA ASP A 181 -21.48 8.65 1.57
C ASP A 181 -22.28 9.86 2.07
N GLU A 182 -21.99 10.31 3.29
CA GLU A 182 -22.62 11.51 3.87
C GLU A 182 -22.38 12.79 3.06
N LYS A 183 -21.25 12.86 2.33
CA LYS A 183 -20.93 14.00 1.46
C LYS A 183 -21.61 13.93 0.10
N GLY A 184 -21.91 12.73 -0.40
CA GLY A 184 -22.57 12.52 -1.69
C GLY A 184 -21.77 13.02 -2.90
N THR A 185 -20.45 13.20 -2.78
CA THR A 185 -19.59 13.71 -3.86
C THR A 185 -18.84 12.60 -4.60
N CYS A 186 -19.00 11.35 -4.19
CA CYS A 186 -18.31 10.24 -4.83
C CYS A 186 -18.99 9.86 -6.14
N PRO A 187 -18.20 9.56 -7.20
CA PRO A 187 -18.74 9.09 -8.46
C PRO A 187 -19.37 7.70 -8.28
N ALA A 188 -20.24 7.30 -9.21
CA ALA A 188 -20.92 6.00 -9.16
C ALA A 188 -19.94 4.82 -9.18
N CYS A 189 -18.77 4.98 -9.80
CA CYS A 189 -17.72 3.97 -9.81
C CYS A 189 -16.97 3.82 -8.46
N LEU A 190 -17.22 4.73 -7.50
CA LEU A 190 -16.76 4.66 -6.11
C LEU A 190 -17.92 4.62 -5.11
N ASP A 191 -18.96 3.85 -5.42
CA ASP A 191 -19.97 3.54 -4.41
C ASP A 191 -19.37 2.79 -3.21
N ALA A 192 -20.18 2.53 -2.18
CA ALA A 192 -19.70 1.86 -0.97
C ALA A 192 -19.12 0.44 -1.24
N ALA A 193 -19.66 -0.28 -2.24
CA ALA A 193 -19.20 -1.62 -2.58
C ALA A 193 -17.87 -1.58 -3.34
N ALA A 194 -17.72 -0.66 -4.29
CA ALA A 194 -16.48 -0.45 -5.04
C ALA A 194 -15.34 -0.06 -4.09
N ARG A 195 -15.57 0.89 -3.18
CA ARG A 195 -14.58 1.27 -2.16
C ARG A 195 -14.19 0.10 -1.27
N GLY A 196 -15.18 -0.68 -0.81
CA GLY A 196 -14.92 -1.92 -0.06
C GLY A 196 -14.04 -2.90 -0.82
N SER A 197 -14.27 -3.05 -2.13
CA SER A 197 -13.51 -3.96 -2.99
C SER A 197 -12.04 -3.51 -3.15
N VAL A 198 -11.77 -2.21 -3.30
CA VAL A 198 -10.40 -1.67 -3.32
C VAL A 198 -9.66 -1.96 -2.01
N ALA A 199 -10.34 -1.79 -0.87
CA ALA A 199 -9.76 -2.14 0.42
C ALA A 199 -9.48 -3.64 0.52
N ASP A 200 -10.41 -4.49 0.11
CA ASP A 200 -10.23 -5.94 0.13
C ASP A 200 -9.07 -6.39 -0.76
N ALA A 201 -8.96 -5.87 -1.99
CA ALA A 201 -7.83 -6.12 -2.88
C ALA A 201 -6.48 -5.71 -2.25
N SER A 202 -6.42 -4.54 -1.59
CA SER A 202 -5.24 -4.10 -0.84
C SER A 202 -4.85 -5.06 0.29
N ARG A 203 -5.81 -5.62 1.03
CA ARG A 203 -5.55 -6.58 2.11
C ARG A 203 -5.12 -7.93 1.54
N ASP A 204 -5.77 -8.40 0.49
CA ASP A 204 -5.45 -9.67 -0.16
C ASP A 204 -4.04 -9.64 -0.76
N PHE A 205 -3.64 -8.50 -1.33
CA PHE A 205 -2.26 -8.28 -1.78
C PHE A 205 -1.26 -8.42 -0.62
N LEU A 206 -1.51 -7.78 0.53
CA LEU A 206 -0.61 -7.89 1.69
C LEU A 206 -0.51 -9.34 2.17
N GLU A 207 -1.65 -10.01 2.29
CA GLU A 207 -1.72 -11.41 2.74
C GLU A 207 -0.98 -12.35 1.78
N GLN A 208 -1.13 -12.17 0.47
CA GLN A 208 -0.41 -12.93 -0.55
C GLN A 208 1.11 -12.78 -0.44
N HIS A 209 1.61 -11.58 -0.12
CA HIS A 209 3.04 -11.28 -0.06
C HIS A 209 3.64 -11.49 1.34
N GLN A 210 2.82 -11.77 2.35
CA GLN A 210 3.28 -12.00 3.72
C GLN A 210 4.32 -13.13 3.79
N ALA A 211 4.11 -14.22 3.06
CA ALA A 211 5.04 -15.34 3.01
C ALA A 211 6.35 -15.03 2.27
N GLN A 212 6.34 -14.09 1.31
CA GLN A 212 7.56 -13.63 0.64
C GLN A 212 8.41 -12.77 1.58
N ILE A 213 7.77 -12.00 2.47
CA ILE A 213 8.47 -11.16 3.45
C ILE A 213 8.95 -12.00 4.65
N TYR A 214 8.09 -12.85 5.21
CA TYR A 214 8.40 -13.69 6.37
C TYR A 214 8.85 -15.09 5.97
N CYS A 215 9.86 -15.14 5.09
CA CYS A 215 10.26 -16.31 4.30
C CYS A 215 11.32 -17.21 4.97
N ALA A 216 12.00 -16.74 6.02
CA ALA A 216 13.11 -17.49 6.60
C ALA A 216 12.68 -18.55 7.64
N GLY A 217 11.43 -18.48 8.07
CA GLY A 217 10.86 -19.38 9.07
C GLY A 217 10.51 -20.76 8.55
N THR A 218 10.64 -21.79 9.38
CA THR A 218 10.12 -23.14 9.10
C THR A 218 8.73 -23.39 9.69
N VAL A 219 8.27 -22.50 10.56
CA VAL A 219 6.91 -22.53 11.14
C VAL A 219 6.08 -21.47 10.41
N PRO A 220 4.93 -21.82 9.81
CA PRO A 220 4.01 -20.86 9.21
C PRO A 220 3.56 -19.79 10.22
N LEU A 221 3.12 -18.64 9.73
CA LEU A 221 2.35 -17.70 10.55
C LEU A 221 0.89 -18.16 10.55
N GLU A 222 0.22 -18.17 11.71
CA GLU A 222 -1.16 -18.67 11.87
C GLU A 222 -2.17 -17.57 12.22
#